data_AF-A0A9D4FLH2-F1
#
_entry.id   AF-A0A9D4FLH2-F1
#
_cell.length_a   1.000
_cell.length_b   1.000
_cell.length_c   1.000
_cell.angle_alpha   90.00
_cell.angle_beta   90.00
_cell.angle_gamma   90.00
#
_symmetry.space_group_name_H-M   'P 1'
#
loop_
_entity.id
_entity.type
_entity.pdbx_description
1 polymer ?
#
loop_
_entity_poly.entity_id
_entity_poly.type
_entity_poly.pdbx_seq_one_letter_code
_entity_poly.pdbx_strand_id
1 'polypeptide(L)' 'MGAKAVLKSAELPPSTGDCLQFWYIAHGVDIGEITVYIHTDTNTKTRVWSLCNGHVTGWELGNATLISQNSHFHVR' A
#
# COMPACT_ATOMS: atom_id res chain seq x y z
N MET A 1 -21.79 1.04 -5.38
CA MET A 1 -20.73 0.21 -6.00
C MET A 1 -19.57 1.12 -6.32
N GLY A 2 -18.41 0.92 -5.70
CA GLY A 2 -17.20 1.67 -6.01
C GLY A 2 -16.32 0.92 -7.01
N ALA A 3 -15.59 1.64 -7.86
CA ALA A 3 -14.58 1.04 -8.72
C ALA A 3 -13.32 0.70 -7.91
N LYS A 4 -12.65 -0.39 -8.27
CA LYS A 4 -11.40 -0.83 -7.63
C LYS A 4 -10.29 -0.92 -8.66
N ALA A 5 -9.18 -0.24 -8.39
CA ALA A 5 -7.93 -0.36 -9.15
C ALA A 5 -6.83 -0.93 -8.23
N VAL A 6 -5.88 -1.67 -8.80
CA VAL A 6 -4.76 -2.28 -8.07
C VAL A 6 -3.49 -2.08 -8.88
N LEU A 7 -2.46 -1.49 -8.27
CA LEU A 7 -1.10 -1.46 -8.80
C LEU A 7 -0.28 -2.51 -8.07
N LYS A 8 0.34 -3.44 -8.78
CA LYS A 8 1.11 -4.54 -8.18
C LYS A 8 2.60 -4.36 -8.46
N SER A 9 3.45 -4.50 -7.46
CA SER A 9 4.91 -4.53 -7.61
C SER A 9 5.41 -5.83 -8.24
N ALA A 10 6.69 -5.84 -8.63
CA ALA A 10 7.43 -7.09 -8.80
C ALA A 10 7.48 -7.90 -7.50
N GLU A 11 7.91 -9.15 -7.60
CA GLU A 11 8.13 -9.99 -6.43
C GLU A 11 9.36 -9.49 -5.67
N LEU A 12 9.22 -9.36 -4.35
CA LEU A 12 10.26 -8.92 -3.44
C LEU A 12 10.67 -10.08 -2.52
N PRO A 13 11.96 -10.20 -2.19
CA PRO A 13 12.44 -11.23 -1.28
C PRO A 13 11.93 -11.01 0.15
N PRO A 14 12.00 -12.03 1.03
CA PRO A 14 11.70 -11.86 2.44
C PRO A 14 12.49 -10.69 3.05
N SER A 15 11.83 -9.93 3.91
CA SER A 15 12.37 -8.75 4.57
C SER A 15 11.94 -8.67 6.03
N THR A 16 12.88 -8.29 6.90
CA THR A 16 12.64 -8.03 8.32
C THR A 16 12.29 -6.57 8.62
N GLY A 17 12.29 -5.70 7.59
CA GLY A 17 12.01 -4.29 7.74
C GLY A 17 12.57 -3.45 6.60
N ASP A 18 11.81 -3.32 5.52
CA ASP A 18 12.05 -2.32 4.47
C ASP A 18 11.08 -1.14 4.62
N CYS A 19 11.38 -0.02 3.96
CA CYS A 19 10.49 1.14 3.92
C CYS A 19 10.04 1.40 2.48
N LEU A 20 8.73 1.27 2.24
CA LEU A 20 8.12 1.79 1.03
C LEU A 20 7.85 3.28 1.22
N GLN A 21 8.39 4.09 0.32
CA GLN A 21 8.09 5.52 0.24
C GLN A 21 7.40 5.81 -1.09
N PHE A 22 6.32 6.57 -1.04
CA PHE A 22 5.54 6.92 -2.22
C PHE A 22 4.87 8.27 -2.04
N TRP A 23 4.67 8.97 -3.15
CA TRP A 23 3.91 10.21 -3.17
C TRP A 23 2.46 9.92 -3.54
N TYR A 24 1.51 10.52 -2.83
CA TYR A 24 0.09 10.44 -3.14
C TYR A 24 -0.56 11.82 -3.15
N ILE A 25 -1.66 11.93 -3.90
CA ILE A 25 -2.59 13.05 -3.84
C ILE A 25 -4.01 12.49 -3.82
N ALA A 26 -4.81 12.94 -2.86
CA ALA A 26 -6.19 12.54 -2.66
C ALA A 26 -7.04 13.82 -2.59
N HIS A 27 -7.68 14.16 -3.72
CA HIS A 27 -8.50 15.37 -3.85
C HIS A 27 -9.91 15.01 -4.30
N GLY A 28 -10.91 15.43 -3.52
CA GLY A 28 -12.33 15.21 -3.81
C GLY A 28 -13.17 15.04 -2.55
N VAL A 29 -14.49 14.99 -2.71
CA VAL A 29 -15.46 14.81 -1.60
C VAL A 29 -15.70 13.31 -1.31
N ASP A 30 -15.38 12.43 -2.26
CA ASP A 30 -15.67 11.00 -2.18
C ASP A 30 -14.49 10.18 -2.75
N ILE A 31 -13.32 10.38 -2.13
CA ILE A 31 -12.02 9.91 -2.62
C ILE A 31 -11.83 8.40 -2.41
N GLY A 32 -12.72 7.78 -1.63
CA GLY A 32 -12.61 6.38 -1.23
C GLY A 32 -11.41 6.15 -0.30
N GLU A 33 -10.72 5.03 -0.52
CA GLU A 33 -9.60 4.58 0.30
C GLU A 33 -8.39 4.29 -0.59
N ILE A 34 -7.22 4.79 -0.20
CA ILE A 34 -5.94 4.32 -0.74
C ILE A 34 -5.37 3.35 0.30
N THR A 35 -5.12 2.11 -0.10
CA THR A 35 -4.61 1.09 0.81
C THR A 35 -3.39 0.42 0.20
N VAL A 36 -2.35 0.24 1.00
CA VAL A 36 -1.16 -0.53 0.64
C VAL A 36 -1.19 -1.85 1.40
N TYR A 37 -1.03 -2.94 0.67
CA TYR A 37 -0.95 -4.28 1.20
C TYR A 37 0.36 -4.94 0.84
N ILE A 38 0.87 -5.75 1.77
CA ILE A 38 1.78 -6.84 1.46
C ILE A 38 0.94 -8.08 1.20
N HIS A 39 1.33 -8.85 0.20
CA HIS A 39 0.70 -10.11 -0.09
C HIS A 39 1.74 -11.17 -0.42
N THR A 40 1.80 -12.20 0.42
CA THR A 40 2.81 -13.26 0.36
C THR A 40 2.38 -14.41 -0.54
N ASP A 41 3.31 -15.29 -0.87
CA ASP A 41 3.04 -16.52 -1.65
C ASP A 41 2.15 -17.51 -0.90
N THR A 42 2.16 -17.45 0.44
CA THR A 42 1.22 -18.17 1.31
C THR A 42 -0.19 -17.60 1.25
N ASN A 43 -0.46 -16.67 0.32
CA ASN A 43 -1.74 -16.00 0.12
C ASN A 43 -2.19 -15.18 1.34
N THR A 44 -1.25 -14.77 2.18
CA THR A 44 -1.52 -13.90 3.34
C THR A 44 -1.51 -12.46 2.87
N LYS A 45 -2.59 -11.73 3.15
CA LYS A 45 -2.74 -10.32 2.81
C LYS A 45 -2.71 -9.46 4.07
N THR A 46 -1.71 -8.60 4.19
CA THR A 46 -1.52 -7.72 5.35
C THR A 46 -1.60 -6.27 4.91
N ARG A 47 -2.48 -5.48 5.52
CA ARG A 47 -2.54 -4.03 5.29
C ARG A 47 -1.40 -3.38 6.06
N VAL A 48 -0.55 -2.63 5.36
CA VAL A 48 0.60 -1.94 5.96
C VAL A 48 0.41 -0.43 6.01
N TRP A 49 -0.48 0.12 5.18
CA TRP A 49 -0.80 1.54 5.18
C TRP A 49 -2.20 1.77 4.60
N SER A 50 -2.88 2.82 5.07
CA SER A 50 -4.15 3.26 4.51
C SER A 50 -4.41 4.73 4.75
N LEU A 51 -5.05 5.37 3.77
CA LEU A 51 -5.66 6.69 3.89
C LEU A 51 -7.16 6.55 3.60
N CYS A 52 -7.98 7.02 4.54
CA CYS A 52 -9.43 7.09 4.39
C CYS A 52 -9.87 8.54 4.55
N ASN A 53 -10.71 9.04 3.63
CA ASN A 53 -11.34 10.37 3.69
C ASN A 53 -10.34 11.54 3.90
N GLY A 54 -9.16 11.48 3.30
CA GLY A 54 -8.13 12.52 3.43
C GLY A 54 -8.22 13.57 2.32
N HIS A 55 -8.57 14.82 2.65
CA HIS A 55 -8.42 15.94 1.72
C HIS A 55 -6.99 16.48 1.83
N VAL A 56 -6.18 16.24 0.80
CA VAL A 56 -4.84 16.84 0.70
C VAL A 56 -4.81 17.86 -0.42
N THR A 57 -4.25 19.03 -0.12
CA THR A 57 -4.15 20.17 -1.04
C THR A 57 -2.95 20.08 -1.99
N GLY A 58 -2.13 19.04 -1.85
CA GLY A 58 -0.94 18.79 -2.67
C GLY A 58 -0.39 17.37 -2.51
N TRP A 59 0.81 17.16 -3.02
CA TRP A 59 1.52 15.90 -2.87
C TRP A 59 1.95 15.67 -1.42
N GLU A 60 1.64 14.50 -0.89
CA GLU A 60 2.11 14.06 0.42
C GLU A 60 2.94 12.78 0.32
N LEU A 61 3.93 12.68 1.19
CA LEU A 61 4.81 11.52 1.27
C LEU A 61 4.22 10.49 2.24
N GLY A 62 3.83 9.34 1.70
CA GLY A 62 3.46 8.16 2.45
C GLY A 62 4.68 7.27 2.71
N ASN A 63 4.77 6.73 3.93
CA ASN A 63 5.77 5.74 4.30
C ASN A 63 5.08 4.52 4.91
N ALA A 64 5.47 3.32 4.47
CA ALA A 64 4.95 2.06 4.99
C ALA A 64 6.11 1.09 5.29
N THR A 65 6.14 0.57 6.52
CA THR A 65 7.10 -0.48 6.89
C THR A 65 6.66 -1.81 6.27
N LEU A 66 7.58 -2.46 5.57
CA LEU A 66 7.36 -3.75 4.95
C LEU A 66 8.06 -4.87 5.72
N ILE A 67 7.28 -5.85 6.18
CA ILE A 67 7.79 -7.00 6.94
C ILE A 67 7.16 -8.27 6.35
N SER A 68 8.02 -9.17 5.87
CA SER A 68 7.68 -10.53 5.44
C SER A 68 8.87 -11.44 5.73
N GLN A 69 8.89 -12.08 6.89
CA GLN A 69 10.10 -12.74 7.39
C GLN A 69 10.54 -13.98 6.60
N ASN A 70 9.58 -14.77 6.09
CA ASN A 70 9.83 -16.12 5.58
C ASN A 70 9.23 -16.36 4.19
N SER A 71 8.75 -15.33 3.51
CA SER A 71 8.06 -15.50 2.23
C SER A 71 8.34 -14.34 1.31
N HIS A 72 8.46 -14.65 0.01
CA HIS A 72 8.44 -13.60 -0.99
C HIS A 72 7.06 -12.95 -0.98
N PHE A 73 7.03 -11.71 -1.44
CA PHE A 73 5.81 -10.92 -1.38
C PHE A 73 5.73 -9.89 -2.50
N HIS A 74 4.51 -9.41 -2.73
CA HIS A 74 4.24 -8.26 -3.57
C HIS A 74 3.55 -7.17 -2.77
N VAL A 75 3.91 -5.92 -3.05
CA VAL A 75 3.14 -4.75 -2.64
C VAL A 75 2.00 -4.54 -3.63
N ARG A 76 0.79 -4.32 -3.13
CA ARG A 76 -0.41 -4.10 -3.96
C ARG A 76 -1.49 -3.26 -3.30
#